data_AF-A0A970C5I2-F1
#
_entry.id   AF-A0A970C5I2-F1
#
_cell.length_a   1.000
_cell.length_b   1.000
_cell.length_c   1.000
_cell.angle_alpha   90.00
_cell.angle_beta   90.00
_cell.angle_gamma   90.00
#
_symmetry.space_group_name_H-M   'P 1'
#
loop_
_entity.id
_entity.type
_entity.pdbx_description
1 polymer ?
#
loop_
_entity_poly.entity_id
_entity_poly.type
_entity_poly.pdbx_seq_one_letter_code
_entity_poly.pdbx_strand_id
1 'polypeptide(L)'
;VPAPDVNTNAEVMGWFVDKANELAQDDVRGIVTGKPIELGGSLGRTEATGRGVALTTLRLLKWLGKDPTKMKVAVQGFGNNGSYTAYYLHQAGCRIVAVSDVSGGFYKEEGLDIPAMMEYCKTSDKHLLAGYPDASPISNAELLEGDVDVLIPAALENQITKENADRIKAPIVVEAANAPTTPEADEILNKRNIIVVPDILANAGGVTVSYFEWVQNLQSFYWDEDTVNTHLTNIMHKAFDDIWNLAKERDLTLRTAAYTIAIERVVKAMKMKGMFV
;
A
#
# COMPACT_ATOMS: atom_id res chain seq x y z
N VAL A 1 17.61 9.31 6.72
CA VAL A 1 17.61 7.84 6.59
C VAL A 1 17.07 7.49 5.22
N PRO A 2 17.91 7.17 4.22
CA PRO A 2 17.44 6.72 2.91
C PRO A 2 16.77 5.34 2.95
N ALA A 3 16.08 4.98 1.88
CA ALA A 3 15.42 3.69 1.67
C ALA A 3 15.39 3.36 0.16
N PRO A 4 15.05 2.12 -0.23
CA PRO A 4 14.84 1.79 -1.64
C PRO A 4 13.67 2.57 -2.24
N ASP A 5 13.85 2.97 -3.49
CA ASP A 5 12.84 3.50 -4.42
C ASP A 5 13.05 2.89 -5.83
N VAL A 6 12.39 3.41 -6.86
CA VAL A 6 12.47 2.94 -8.26
C VAL A 6 13.92 2.71 -8.68
N ASN A 7 14.21 1.51 -9.22
CA ASN A 7 15.53 1.03 -9.63
C ASN A 7 16.57 0.78 -8.51
N THR A 8 16.14 0.73 -7.25
CA THR A 8 16.99 0.31 -6.12
C THR A 8 16.29 -0.76 -5.28
N ASN A 9 17.05 -1.48 -4.46
CA ASN A 9 16.56 -2.62 -3.70
C ASN A 9 17.40 -2.84 -2.43
N ALA A 10 17.18 -3.97 -1.76
CA ALA A 10 17.93 -4.33 -0.56
C ALA A 10 19.44 -4.46 -0.79
N GLU A 11 19.87 -5.00 -1.94
CA GLU A 11 21.30 -5.10 -2.27
C GLU A 11 21.96 -3.72 -2.34
N VAL A 12 21.33 -2.75 -3.01
CA VAL A 12 21.83 -1.38 -3.09
C VAL A 12 21.92 -0.75 -1.69
N MET A 13 20.95 -1.00 -0.80
CA MET A 13 21.01 -0.53 0.59
C MET A 13 22.14 -1.22 1.38
N GLY A 14 22.46 -2.47 1.05
CA GLY A 14 23.60 -3.20 1.57
C GLY A 14 24.93 -2.51 1.25
N TRP A 15 25.15 -2.11 0.00
CA TRP A 15 26.34 -1.34 -0.39
C TRP A 15 26.41 0.02 0.33
N PHE A 16 25.26 0.65 0.51
CA PHE A 16 25.16 1.95 1.17
C PHE A 16 25.58 1.87 2.64
N VAL A 17 25.10 0.85 3.37
CA VAL A 17 25.46 0.67 4.78
C VAL A 17 26.91 0.22 4.95
N ASP A 18 27.42 -0.63 4.07
CA ASP A 18 28.83 -1.05 4.08
C ASP A 18 29.76 0.16 3.93
N LYS A 19 29.50 1.01 2.92
CA LYS A 19 30.30 2.22 2.73
C LYS A 19 30.15 3.22 3.87
N ALA A 20 28.95 3.35 4.44
CA ALA A 20 28.72 4.24 5.57
C ALA A 20 29.50 3.79 6.82
N ASN A 21 29.52 2.49 7.11
CA ASN A 21 30.30 1.92 8.22
C ASN A 21 31.81 2.15 8.04
N GLU A 22 32.33 1.96 6.82
CA GLU A 22 33.75 2.22 6.50
C GLU A 22 34.13 3.69 6.79
N LEU A 23 33.31 4.64 6.32
CA LEU A 23 33.57 6.07 6.48
C LEU A 23 33.39 6.56 7.92
N ALA A 24 32.41 6.03 8.64
CA ALA A 24 32.16 6.38 10.03
C ALA A 24 33.14 5.73 11.00
N GLN A 25 33.80 4.64 10.59
CA GLN A 25 34.56 3.74 11.46
C GLN A 25 33.75 3.24 12.66
N ASP A 26 32.44 3.07 12.47
CA ASP A 26 31.47 2.67 13.49
C ASP A 26 30.29 1.93 12.84
N ASP A 27 29.49 1.24 13.65
CA ASP A 27 28.27 0.57 13.21
C ASP A 27 27.10 1.57 13.11
N VAL A 28 26.95 2.15 11.92
CA VAL A 28 25.92 3.14 11.62
C VAL A 28 24.78 2.53 10.80
N ARG A 29 24.45 1.25 11.02
CA ARG A 29 23.43 0.53 10.24
C ARG A 29 22.03 1.16 10.20
N GLY A 30 21.72 2.02 11.17
CA GLY A 30 20.49 2.83 11.18
C GLY A 30 20.47 4.00 10.19
N ILE A 31 21.56 4.23 9.43
CA ILE A 31 21.62 5.33 8.47
C ILE A 31 20.71 5.13 7.26
N VAL A 32 20.39 3.87 6.90
CA VAL A 32 19.47 3.49 5.79
C VAL A 32 18.50 2.41 6.26
N THR A 33 17.35 2.29 5.60
CA THR A 33 16.37 1.20 5.80
C THR A 33 16.16 0.40 4.52
N GLY A 34 15.42 -0.71 4.58
CA GLY A 34 15.21 -1.62 3.45
C GLY A 34 16.44 -2.47 3.15
N LYS A 35 17.27 -2.74 4.16
CA LYS A 35 18.49 -3.57 4.03
C LYS A 35 18.15 -5.06 3.91
N PRO A 36 19.08 -5.91 3.45
CA PRO A 36 18.98 -7.35 3.62
C PRO A 36 18.88 -7.71 5.11
N ILE A 37 18.20 -8.80 5.45
CA ILE A 37 18.01 -9.21 6.85
C ILE A 37 19.38 -9.46 7.53
N GLU A 38 20.32 -10.03 6.78
CA GLU A 38 21.70 -10.29 7.20
C GLU A 38 22.48 -9.02 7.54
N LEU A 39 22.03 -7.86 7.04
CA LEU A 39 22.65 -6.55 7.28
C LEU A 39 21.76 -5.63 8.14
N GLY A 40 20.84 -6.21 8.93
CA GLY A 40 19.97 -5.46 9.84
C GLY A 40 18.70 -4.90 9.21
N GLY A 41 18.20 -5.54 8.16
CA GLY A 41 16.85 -5.35 7.66
C GLY A 41 15.79 -5.83 8.66
N SER A 42 14.58 -5.28 8.58
CA SER A 42 13.44 -5.75 9.39
C SER A 42 12.69 -6.87 8.67
N LEU A 43 12.30 -7.90 9.43
CA LEU A 43 11.28 -8.87 8.98
C LEU A 43 9.97 -8.15 8.64
N GLY A 44 9.14 -8.77 7.79
CA GLY A 44 7.87 -8.21 7.31
C GLY A 44 7.98 -7.03 6.33
N ARG A 45 9.18 -6.50 6.05
CA ARG A 45 9.34 -5.28 5.24
C ARG A 45 8.87 -5.43 3.79
N THR A 46 9.07 -6.61 3.19
CA THR A 46 8.68 -6.90 1.80
C THR A 46 7.18 -6.75 1.62
N GLU A 47 6.39 -7.39 2.48
CA GLU A 47 4.94 -7.43 2.41
C GLU A 47 4.24 -6.20 3.05
N ALA A 48 4.98 -5.38 3.79
CA ALA A 48 4.47 -4.31 4.65
C ALA A 48 3.49 -3.34 3.96
N THR A 49 3.78 -2.91 2.73
CA THR A 49 2.89 -1.99 2.00
C THR A 49 1.59 -2.68 1.64
N GLY A 50 1.63 -3.86 1.03
CA GLY A 50 0.43 -4.60 0.65
C GLY A 50 -0.42 -5.00 1.87
N ARG A 51 0.25 -5.36 2.98
CA ARG A 51 -0.40 -5.58 4.27
C ARG A 51 -1.07 -4.32 4.79
N GLY A 52 -0.43 -3.15 4.70
CA GLY A 52 -1.00 -1.86 5.08
C GLY A 52 -2.25 -1.49 4.27
N VAL A 53 -2.24 -1.73 2.97
CA VAL A 53 -3.40 -1.51 2.08
C VAL A 53 -4.55 -2.45 2.47
N ALA A 54 -4.27 -3.73 2.70
CA ALA A 54 -5.28 -4.69 3.15
C ALA A 54 -5.86 -4.29 4.52
N LEU A 55 -5.02 -3.91 5.48
CA LEU A 55 -5.43 -3.47 6.81
C LEU A 55 -6.36 -2.25 6.76
N THR A 56 -6.01 -1.23 5.96
CA THR A 56 -6.83 -0.02 5.81
C THR A 56 -8.14 -0.32 5.08
N THR A 57 -8.13 -1.20 4.08
CA THR A 57 -9.34 -1.69 3.39
C THR A 57 -10.27 -2.39 4.37
N LEU A 58 -9.78 -3.38 5.12
CA LEU A 58 -10.58 -4.14 6.08
C LEU A 58 -11.09 -3.25 7.22
N ARG A 59 -10.28 -2.26 7.64
CA ARG A 59 -10.69 -1.27 8.63
C ARG A 59 -11.83 -0.39 8.13
N LEU A 60 -11.77 0.07 6.87
CA LEU A 60 -12.86 0.79 6.22
C LEU A 60 -14.14 -0.06 6.17
N LEU A 61 -14.04 -1.31 5.69
CA LEU A 61 -15.20 -2.20 5.60
C LEU A 61 -15.87 -2.39 6.97
N LYS A 62 -15.08 -2.53 8.04
CA LYS A 62 -15.58 -2.60 9.41
C LYS A 62 -16.36 -1.34 9.81
N TRP A 63 -15.83 -0.15 9.52
CA TRP A 63 -16.54 1.12 9.78
C TRP A 63 -17.85 1.25 8.99
N LEU A 64 -17.89 0.67 7.79
CA LEU A 64 -19.08 0.63 6.95
C LEU A 64 -20.05 -0.51 7.30
N GLY A 65 -19.73 -1.37 8.28
CA GLY A 65 -20.52 -2.55 8.61
C GLY A 65 -20.59 -3.60 7.48
N LYS A 66 -19.60 -3.61 6.58
CA LYS A 66 -19.50 -4.54 5.46
C LYS A 66 -18.68 -5.78 5.83
N ASP A 67 -19.18 -6.94 5.43
CA ASP A 67 -18.52 -8.23 5.60
C ASP A 67 -17.52 -8.47 4.47
N PRO A 68 -16.20 -8.64 4.77
CA PRO A 68 -15.17 -8.90 3.76
C PRO A 68 -15.50 -10.08 2.84
N THR A 69 -16.13 -11.14 3.36
CA THR A 69 -16.45 -12.35 2.59
C THR A 69 -17.46 -12.14 1.46
N LYS A 70 -18.13 -10.99 1.46
CA LYS A 70 -19.12 -10.59 0.45
C LYS A 70 -18.56 -9.59 -0.55
N MET A 71 -17.32 -9.13 -0.39
CA MET A 71 -16.74 -8.08 -1.23
C MET A 71 -16.05 -8.67 -2.45
N LYS A 72 -16.38 -8.14 -3.63
CA LYS A 72 -15.61 -8.29 -4.87
C LYS A 72 -14.51 -7.25 -4.92
N VAL A 73 -13.28 -7.67 -5.20
CA VAL A 73 -12.11 -6.77 -5.24
C VAL A 73 -11.38 -6.90 -6.58
N ALA A 74 -11.02 -5.76 -7.16
CA ALA A 74 -10.08 -5.69 -8.29
C ALA A 74 -8.79 -5.00 -7.85
N VAL A 75 -7.64 -5.56 -8.23
CA VAL A 75 -6.31 -5.01 -7.91
C VAL A 75 -5.51 -4.76 -9.19
N GLN A 76 -5.29 -3.49 -9.53
CA GLN A 76 -4.47 -3.14 -10.68
C GLN A 76 -2.99 -3.19 -10.28
N GLY A 77 -2.18 -3.99 -10.97
CA GLY A 77 -0.78 -4.21 -10.62
C GLY A 77 -0.60 -5.43 -9.72
N PHE A 78 0.31 -6.33 -10.13
CA PHE A 78 0.61 -7.58 -9.42
C PHE A 78 2.10 -7.68 -9.03
N GLY A 79 2.76 -6.52 -8.90
CA GLY A 79 4.06 -6.42 -8.24
C GLY A 79 3.93 -6.56 -6.72
N ASN A 80 5.00 -6.23 -5.99
CA ASN A 80 5.06 -6.40 -4.54
C ASN A 80 3.84 -5.82 -3.79
N ASN A 81 3.47 -4.56 -4.03
CA ASN A 81 2.34 -3.93 -3.33
C ASN A 81 1.00 -4.62 -3.66
N GLY A 82 0.73 -4.84 -4.95
CA GLY A 82 -0.55 -5.38 -5.41
C GLY A 82 -0.75 -6.86 -5.09
N SER A 83 0.27 -7.70 -5.26
CA SER A 83 0.17 -9.14 -4.99
C SER A 83 -0.02 -9.43 -3.50
N TYR A 84 0.73 -8.78 -2.61
CA TYR A 84 0.51 -8.91 -1.16
C TYR A 84 -0.82 -8.30 -0.71
N THR A 85 -1.27 -7.19 -1.32
CA THR A 85 -2.61 -6.66 -1.04
C THR A 85 -3.69 -7.69 -1.39
N ALA A 86 -3.65 -8.24 -2.61
CA ALA A 86 -4.57 -9.27 -3.05
C ALA A 86 -4.52 -10.50 -2.14
N TYR A 87 -3.32 -10.91 -1.72
CA TYR A 87 -3.10 -12.05 -0.84
C TYR A 87 -3.77 -11.88 0.53
N TYR A 88 -3.53 -10.76 1.23
CA TYR A 88 -4.13 -10.55 2.55
C TYR A 88 -5.64 -10.32 2.50
N LEU A 89 -6.14 -9.68 1.45
CA LEU A 89 -7.59 -9.54 1.25
C LEU A 89 -8.24 -10.89 0.94
N HIS A 90 -7.58 -11.73 0.13
CA HIS A 90 -7.99 -13.11 -0.11
C HIS A 90 -8.02 -13.93 1.19
N GLN A 91 -6.97 -13.82 2.02
CA GLN A 91 -6.94 -14.48 3.35
C GLN A 91 -8.04 -13.99 4.29
N ALA A 92 -8.42 -12.72 4.20
CA ALA A 92 -9.55 -12.16 4.94
C ALA A 92 -10.93 -12.55 4.37
N GLY A 93 -10.95 -13.32 3.27
CA GLY A 93 -12.15 -13.86 2.65
C GLY A 93 -12.72 -13.01 1.50
N CYS A 94 -12.11 -11.88 1.14
CA CYS A 94 -12.53 -11.11 -0.01
C CYS A 94 -12.37 -11.92 -1.31
N ARG A 95 -13.34 -11.81 -2.21
CA ARG A 95 -13.27 -12.44 -3.53
C ARG A 95 -12.49 -11.52 -4.48
N ILE A 96 -11.22 -11.84 -4.72
CA ILE A 96 -10.41 -11.12 -5.71
C ILE A 96 -10.84 -11.58 -7.09
N VAL A 97 -11.60 -10.77 -7.82
CA VAL A 97 -12.16 -11.15 -9.12
C VAL A 97 -11.30 -10.70 -10.29
N ALA A 98 -10.44 -9.69 -10.09
CA ALA A 98 -9.54 -9.21 -11.13
C ALA A 98 -8.17 -8.80 -10.57
N VAL A 99 -7.11 -9.15 -11.28
CA VAL A 99 -5.77 -8.59 -11.08
C VAL A 99 -5.13 -8.23 -12.41
N SER A 100 -4.14 -7.35 -12.44
CA SER A 100 -3.39 -7.08 -13.67
C SER A 100 -1.91 -6.83 -13.44
N ASP A 101 -1.11 -6.93 -14.49
CA ASP A 101 0.25 -6.45 -14.53
C ASP A 101 0.54 -5.77 -15.89
N VAL A 102 1.81 -5.58 -16.23
CA VAL A 102 2.22 -4.96 -17.50
C VAL A 102 1.88 -5.82 -18.73
N SER A 103 1.59 -7.11 -18.55
CA SER A 103 1.23 -8.03 -19.63
C SER A 103 -0.27 -8.04 -19.94
N GLY A 104 -1.11 -7.60 -19.01
CA GLY A 104 -2.56 -7.56 -19.17
C GLY A 104 -3.30 -7.75 -17.85
N GLY A 105 -4.62 -7.74 -17.91
CA GLY A 105 -5.50 -8.08 -16.79
C GLY A 105 -6.06 -9.49 -16.90
N PHE A 106 -6.45 -10.03 -15.75
CA PHE A 106 -6.95 -11.38 -15.55
C PHE A 106 -8.19 -11.29 -14.68
N TYR A 107 -9.26 -11.95 -15.10
CA TYR A 107 -10.56 -11.91 -14.45
C TYR A 107 -11.15 -13.31 -14.28
N LYS A 108 -11.77 -13.53 -13.12
CA LYS A 108 -12.54 -14.73 -12.80
C LYS A 108 -13.63 -14.35 -11.81
N GLU A 109 -14.89 -14.42 -12.24
CA GLU A 109 -16.04 -13.99 -11.42
C GLU A 109 -16.12 -14.79 -10.11
N GLU A 110 -15.78 -16.07 -10.12
CA GLU A 110 -15.77 -16.94 -8.94
C GLU A 110 -14.64 -16.60 -7.95
N GLY A 111 -13.66 -15.81 -8.38
CA GLY A 111 -12.46 -15.46 -7.63
C GLY A 111 -11.20 -16.12 -8.19
N LEU A 112 -10.09 -15.39 -8.11
CA LEU A 112 -8.76 -15.81 -8.50
C LEU A 112 -8.04 -16.51 -7.33
N ASP A 113 -7.28 -17.55 -7.62
CA ASP A 113 -6.38 -18.20 -6.66
C ASP A 113 -5.08 -17.39 -6.55
N ILE A 114 -5.09 -16.42 -5.65
CA ILE A 114 -3.95 -15.50 -5.46
C ILE A 114 -2.67 -16.24 -5.05
N PRO A 115 -2.68 -17.19 -4.10
CA PRO A 115 -1.49 -18.01 -3.82
C PRO A 115 -0.93 -18.70 -5.07
N ALA A 116 -1.77 -19.31 -5.91
CA ALA A 116 -1.32 -19.98 -7.13
C ALA A 116 -0.77 -18.98 -8.17
N MET A 117 -1.39 -17.80 -8.32
CA MET A 117 -0.90 -16.75 -9.22
C MET A 117 0.44 -16.17 -8.76
N MET A 118 0.65 -15.99 -7.45
CA MET A 118 1.93 -15.56 -6.90
C MET A 118 3.03 -16.59 -7.17
N GLU A 119 2.73 -17.89 -7.04
CA GLU A 119 3.69 -18.95 -7.34
C GLU A 119 3.99 -19.04 -8.84
N TYR A 120 2.98 -18.93 -9.69
CA TYR A 120 3.15 -18.84 -11.14
C TYR A 120 4.12 -17.71 -11.52
N CYS A 121 3.89 -16.50 -11.01
CA CYS A 121 4.76 -15.33 -11.23
C CYS A 121 6.22 -15.57 -10.83
N LYS A 122 6.53 -16.39 -9.82
CA LYS A 122 7.94 -16.65 -9.46
C LYS A 122 8.68 -17.43 -10.56
N THR A 123 7.97 -18.27 -11.30
CA THR A 123 8.53 -19.19 -12.30
C THR A 123 8.33 -18.74 -13.75
N SER A 124 7.46 -17.77 -13.98
CA SER A 124 7.13 -17.26 -15.31
C SER A 124 8.20 -16.32 -15.87
N ASP A 125 8.16 -16.09 -17.19
CA ASP A 125 9.05 -15.14 -17.84
C ASP A 125 8.86 -13.73 -17.26
N LYS A 126 9.97 -13.09 -16.88
CA LYS A 126 10.03 -11.74 -16.28
C LYS A 126 9.15 -11.53 -15.04
N HIS A 127 8.73 -12.62 -14.39
CA HIS A 127 7.81 -12.60 -13.27
C HIS A 127 6.42 -12.02 -13.55
N LEU A 128 5.91 -12.25 -14.76
CA LEU A 128 4.61 -11.74 -15.23
C LEU A 128 3.52 -12.81 -15.21
N LEU A 129 2.26 -12.38 -15.21
CA LEU A 129 1.07 -13.22 -15.27
C LEU A 129 0.73 -13.72 -16.69
N ALA A 130 1.43 -13.22 -17.71
CA ALA A 130 1.23 -13.60 -19.11
C ALA A 130 1.18 -15.13 -19.29
N GLY A 131 0.04 -15.65 -19.72
CA GLY A 131 -0.15 -17.10 -19.93
C GLY A 131 -0.66 -17.88 -18.73
N TYR A 132 -1.07 -17.22 -17.65
CA TYR A 132 -1.77 -17.88 -16.54
C TYR A 132 -3.07 -18.55 -17.04
N PRO A 133 -3.26 -19.87 -16.83
CA PRO A 133 -4.28 -20.64 -17.55
C PRO A 133 -5.69 -20.56 -16.95
N ASP A 134 -5.83 -20.22 -15.66
CA ASP A 134 -7.09 -20.28 -14.92
C ASP A 134 -7.72 -18.90 -14.66
N ALA A 135 -7.66 -18.03 -15.67
CA ALA A 135 -8.33 -16.74 -15.67
C ALA A 135 -8.62 -16.25 -17.11
N SER A 136 -9.68 -15.48 -17.27
CA SER A 136 -10.00 -14.84 -18.56
C SER A 136 -9.20 -13.55 -18.72
N PRO A 137 -8.56 -13.30 -19.87
CA PRO A 137 -7.84 -12.06 -20.09
C PRO A 137 -8.82 -10.87 -20.22
N ILE A 138 -8.45 -9.75 -19.61
CA ILE A 138 -9.11 -8.45 -19.73
C ILE A 138 -8.05 -7.36 -19.89
N SER A 139 -8.43 -6.18 -20.38
CA SER A 139 -7.56 -5.01 -20.41
C SER A 139 -7.45 -4.34 -19.04
N ASN A 140 -6.41 -3.52 -18.84
CA ASN A 140 -6.27 -2.69 -17.65
C ASN A 140 -7.44 -1.69 -17.49
N ALA A 141 -7.98 -1.19 -18.61
CA ALA A 141 -9.14 -0.31 -18.60
C ALA A 141 -10.40 -1.05 -18.11
N GLU A 142 -10.65 -2.26 -18.61
CA GLU A 142 -11.77 -3.09 -18.16
C GLU A 142 -11.63 -3.48 -16.68
N LEU A 143 -10.41 -3.68 -16.17
CA LEU A 143 -10.19 -3.92 -14.74
C LEU A 143 -10.57 -2.69 -13.89
N LEU A 144 -10.08 -1.50 -14.25
CA LEU A 144 -10.36 -0.27 -13.53
C LEU A 144 -11.86 0.08 -13.55
N GLU A 145 -12.53 -0.19 -14.67
CA GLU A 145 -13.96 0.09 -14.89
C GLU A 145 -14.88 -1.09 -14.49
N GLY A 146 -14.29 -2.12 -13.87
CA GLY A 146 -14.95 -3.35 -13.46
C GLY A 146 -16.04 -3.13 -12.41
N ASP A 147 -17.06 -4.00 -12.42
CA ASP A 147 -18.15 -3.98 -11.44
C ASP A 147 -17.73 -4.73 -10.17
N VAL A 148 -17.08 -4.01 -9.25
CA VAL A 148 -16.52 -4.53 -7.99
C VAL A 148 -16.89 -3.62 -6.81
N ASP A 149 -16.78 -4.14 -5.59
CA ASP A 149 -17.04 -3.37 -4.37
C ASP A 149 -15.85 -2.49 -3.97
N VAL A 150 -14.63 -2.97 -4.25
CA VAL A 150 -13.37 -2.30 -3.91
C VAL A 150 -12.41 -2.36 -5.09
N LEU A 151 -11.93 -1.20 -5.52
CA LEU A 151 -10.87 -1.07 -6.52
C LEU A 151 -9.55 -0.65 -5.85
N ILE A 152 -8.45 -1.32 -6.19
CA ILE A 152 -7.13 -1.04 -5.62
C ILE A 152 -6.13 -0.76 -6.75
N PRO A 153 -5.87 0.52 -7.08
CA PRO A 153 -4.77 0.87 -7.98
C PRO A 153 -3.41 0.72 -7.28
N ALA A 154 -2.61 -0.24 -7.73
CA ALA A 154 -1.32 -0.64 -7.15
C ALA A 154 -0.17 -0.70 -8.19
N ALA A 155 -0.35 -0.04 -9.34
CA ALA A 155 0.62 -0.02 -10.43
C ALA A 155 1.38 1.31 -10.50
N LEU A 156 1.05 2.17 -11.47
CA LEU A 156 1.69 3.46 -11.69
C LEU A 156 0.83 4.61 -11.13
N GLU A 157 1.39 5.81 -11.16
CA GLU A 157 0.65 7.06 -10.95
C GLU A 157 -0.38 7.30 -12.08
N ASN A 158 -1.35 8.18 -11.83
CA ASN A 158 -2.30 8.70 -12.82
C ASN A 158 -3.04 7.61 -13.63
N GLN A 159 -3.48 6.55 -12.95
CA GLN A 159 -4.28 5.47 -13.55
C GLN A 159 -5.78 5.80 -13.54
N ILE A 160 -6.22 6.56 -12.55
CA ILE A 160 -7.57 7.11 -12.47
C ILE A 160 -7.49 8.60 -12.80
N THR A 161 -7.99 8.93 -13.98
CA THR A 161 -7.88 10.27 -14.57
C THR A 161 -9.26 10.80 -14.93
N LYS A 162 -9.34 12.07 -15.34
CA LYS A 162 -10.60 12.67 -15.79
C LYS A 162 -11.28 11.83 -16.90
N GLU A 163 -10.50 11.13 -17.69
CA GLU A 163 -10.93 10.33 -18.84
C GLU A 163 -11.62 9.02 -18.45
N ASN A 164 -11.45 8.50 -17.23
CA ASN A 164 -12.07 7.23 -16.79
C ASN A 164 -12.78 7.29 -15.43
N ALA A 165 -12.60 8.36 -14.65
CA ALA A 165 -13.21 8.52 -13.33
C ALA A 165 -14.74 8.46 -13.35
N ASP A 166 -15.39 8.81 -14.47
CA ASP A 166 -16.83 8.70 -14.67
C ASP A 166 -17.32 7.26 -14.88
N ARG A 167 -16.43 6.36 -15.33
CA ARG A 167 -16.70 4.95 -15.59
C ARG A 167 -16.31 4.00 -14.47
N ILE A 168 -15.56 4.46 -13.47
CA ILE A 168 -15.29 3.68 -12.24
C ILE A 168 -16.62 3.33 -11.57
N LYS A 169 -16.89 2.04 -11.39
CA LYS A 169 -18.13 1.55 -10.75
C LYS A 169 -17.96 1.29 -9.26
N ALA A 170 -16.73 1.04 -8.82
CA ALA A 170 -16.43 0.70 -7.45
C ALA A 170 -16.83 1.84 -6.49
N PRO A 171 -17.63 1.57 -5.45
CA PRO A 171 -17.97 2.58 -4.43
C PRO A 171 -16.80 2.89 -3.49
N ILE A 172 -15.73 2.09 -3.52
CA ILE A 172 -14.54 2.25 -2.69
C ILE A 172 -13.30 2.12 -3.59
N VAL A 173 -12.39 3.08 -3.47
CA VAL A 173 -11.05 3.05 -4.07
C VAL A 173 -10.02 3.13 -2.95
N VAL A 174 -9.02 2.24 -2.94
CA VAL A 174 -7.93 2.23 -1.95
C VAL A 174 -6.58 2.33 -2.66
N GLU A 175 -5.88 3.43 -2.47
CA GLU A 175 -4.68 3.76 -3.25
C GLU A 175 -3.43 3.05 -2.73
N ALA A 176 -3.01 2.00 -3.42
CA ALA A 176 -1.79 1.26 -3.08
C ALA A 176 -0.53 1.82 -3.76
N ALA A 177 -0.68 2.42 -4.94
CA ALA A 177 0.36 3.19 -5.62
C ALA A 177 0.47 4.61 -5.05
N ASN A 178 1.53 5.33 -5.40
CA ASN A 178 1.64 6.76 -5.14
C ASN A 178 0.90 7.53 -6.23
N ALA A 179 0.04 8.47 -5.85
CA ALA A 179 -0.76 9.32 -6.73
C ALA A 179 -1.43 8.59 -7.91
N PRO A 180 -2.14 7.46 -7.68
CA PRO A 180 -2.83 6.77 -8.78
C PRO A 180 -4.02 7.57 -9.31
N THR A 181 -4.57 8.49 -8.53
CA THR A 181 -5.73 9.31 -8.89
C THR A 181 -5.32 10.76 -9.08
N THR A 182 -5.63 11.32 -10.25
CA THR A 182 -5.43 12.76 -10.52
C THR A 182 -6.38 13.63 -9.68
N PRO A 183 -6.04 14.90 -9.38
CA PRO A 183 -6.94 15.81 -8.67
C PRO A 183 -8.32 15.95 -9.33
N GLU A 184 -8.37 16.03 -10.67
CA GLU A 184 -9.62 16.13 -11.43
C GLU A 184 -10.48 14.86 -11.28
N ALA A 185 -9.84 13.69 -11.27
CA ALA A 185 -10.52 12.43 -10.99
C ALA A 185 -11.04 12.36 -9.55
N ASP A 186 -10.25 12.80 -8.57
CA ASP A 186 -10.64 12.82 -7.15
C ASP A 186 -11.91 13.64 -6.94
N GLU A 187 -12.04 14.79 -7.61
CA GLU A 187 -13.28 15.59 -7.61
C GLU A 187 -14.48 14.86 -8.22
N ILE A 188 -14.29 14.14 -9.33
CA ILE A 188 -15.35 13.36 -9.98
C ILE A 188 -15.81 12.22 -9.07
N LEU A 189 -14.87 11.47 -8.50
CA LEU A 189 -15.15 10.37 -7.57
C LEU A 189 -15.90 10.89 -6.34
N ASN A 190 -15.46 12.01 -5.77
CA ASN A 190 -16.10 12.62 -4.61
C ASN A 190 -17.54 13.07 -4.91
N LYS A 191 -17.78 13.73 -6.05
CA LYS A 191 -19.14 14.12 -6.50
C LYS A 191 -20.08 12.91 -6.68
N ARG A 192 -19.50 11.74 -6.96
CA ARG A 192 -20.22 10.45 -7.10
C ARG A 192 -20.34 9.68 -5.78
N ASN A 193 -19.89 10.25 -4.66
CA ASN A 193 -19.86 9.63 -3.33
C ASN A 193 -19.01 8.33 -3.28
N ILE A 194 -17.98 8.23 -4.12
CA ILE A 194 -17.01 7.14 -4.07
C ILE A 194 -16.00 7.46 -2.96
N ILE A 195 -15.81 6.52 -2.04
CA ILE A 195 -14.87 6.68 -0.92
C ILE A 195 -13.47 6.37 -1.44
N VAL A 196 -12.58 7.37 -1.42
CA VAL A 196 -11.15 7.19 -1.75
C VAL A 196 -10.33 7.16 -0.47
N VAL A 197 -9.69 6.03 -0.17
CA VAL A 197 -8.67 5.93 0.89
C VAL A 197 -7.34 6.37 0.29
N PRO A 198 -6.78 7.51 0.73
CA PRO A 198 -5.65 8.13 0.05
C PRO A 198 -4.34 7.37 0.26
N ASP A 199 -3.46 7.43 -0.73
CA ASP A 199 -2.14 6.81 -0.77
C ASP A 199 -1.28 7.07 0.48
N ILE A 200 -1.22 8.33 0.94
CA ILE A 200 -0.49 8.77 2.14
C ILE A 200 -0.87 7.99 3.42
N LEU A 201 -2.05 7.37 3.43
CA LEU A 201 -2.50 6.43 4.46
C LEU A 201 -2.37 4.98 4.00
N ALA A 202 -2.99 4.63 2.88
CA ALA A 202 -3.18 3.24 2.45
C ALA A 202 -1.85 2.51 2.24
N ASN A 203 -0.87 3.16 1.60
CA ASN A 203 0.43 2.54 1.30
C ASN A 203 1.50 2.77 2.40
N ALA A 204 1.13 3.41 3.51
CA ALA A 204 2.05 3.80 4.58
C ALA A 204 2.67 2.62 5.37
N GLY A 205 2.27 1.38 5.07
CA GLY A 205 2.82 0.21 5.75
C GLY A 205 4.32 0.03 5.52
N GLY A 206 4.80 0.25 4.28
CA GLY A 206 6.21 0.15 3.94
C GLY A 206 7.09 1.13 4.73
N VAL A 207 6.68 2.40 4.81
CA VAL A 207 7.41 3.42 5.59
C VAL A 207 7.31 3.16 7.09
N THR A 208 6.20 2.61 7.57
CA THR A 208 6.03 2.22 8.98
C THR A 208 7.01 1.12 9.38
N VAL A 209 7.17 0.08 8.54
CA VAL A 209 8.15 -0.98 8.82
C VAL A 209 9.59 -0.50 8.60
N SER A 210 9.85 0.43 7.68
CA SER A 210 11.14 1.13 7.62
C SER A 210 11.44 1.91 8.91
N TYR A 211 10.45 2.54 9.54
CA TYR A 211 10.62 3.15 10.86
C TYR A 211 10.95 2.11 11.94
N PHE A 212 10.29 0.95 11.94
CA PHE A 212 10.63 -0.14 12.86
C PHE A 212 12.04 -0.68 12.63
N GLU A 213 12.45 -0.84 11.38
CA GLU A 213 13.83 -1.21 11.04
C GLU A 213 14.82 -0.22 11.64
N TRP A 214 14.55 1.08 11.52
CA TRP A 214 15.39 2.11 12.13
C TRP A 214 15.45 1.98 13.67
N VAL A 215 14.31 1.77 14.33
CA VAL A 215 14.25 1.56 15.79
C VAL A 215 15.06 0.33 16.21
N GLN A 216 14.86 -0.81 15.53
CA GLN A 216 15.58 -2.06 15.81
C GLN A 216 17.09 -1.91 15.61
N ASN A 217 17.51 -1.17 14.57
CA ASN A 217 18.91 -0.88 14.30
C ASN A 217 19.56 -0.02 15.39
N LEU A 218 18.86 0.98 15.94
CA LEU A 218 19.35 1.76 17.07
C LEU A 218 19.52 0.93 18.35
N GLN A 219 18.67 -0.08 18.53
CA GLN A 219 18.69 -0.96 19.70
C GLN A 219 19.60 -2.17 19.50
N SER A 220 19.98 -2.48 18.25
CA SER A 220 20.58 -3.76 17.86
C SER A 220 19.81 -4.97 18.40
N PHE A 221 18.49 -4.84 18.47
CA PHE A 221 17.56 -5.85 18.94
C PHE A 221 16.42 -5.97 17.92
N TYR A 222 16.31 -7.14 17.29
CA TYR A 222 15.40 -7.38 16.19
C TYR A 222 14.16 -8.13 16.66
N TRP A 223 13.03 -7.72 16.14
CA TRP A 223 11.74 -8.30 16.46
C TRP A 223 11.44 -9.46 15.51
N ASP A 224 10.68 -10.43 15.99
CA ASP A 224 10.07 -11.41 15.11
C ASP A 224 9.01 -10.76 14.21
N GLU A 225 8.65 -11.48 13.15
CA GLU A 225 7.70 -11.00 12.14
C GLU A 225 6.31 -10.73 12.73
N ASP A 226 5.85 -11.53 13.69
CA ASP A 226 4.56 -11.37 14.35
C ASP A 226 4.51 -10.06 15.16
N THR A 227 5.60 -9.73 15.86
CA THR A 227 5.73 -8.47 16.61
C THR A 227 5.73 -7.27 15.66
N VAL A 228 6.50 -7.33 14.57
CA VAL A 228 6.49 -6.29 13.52
C VAL A 228 5.07 -6.08 12.97
N ASN A 229 4.40 -7.18 12.62
CA ASN A 229 3.06 -7.14 12.02
C ASN A 229 1.98 -6.66 13.01
N THR A 230 2.13 -6.99 14.30
CA THR A 230 1.26 -6.48 15.37
C THR A 230 1.41 -4.98 15.54
N HIS A 231 2.66 -4.48 15.59
CA HIS A 231 2.92 -3.04 15.67
C HIS A 231 2.44 -2.29 14.43
N LEU A 232 2.67 -2.86 13.24
CA LEU A 232 2.16 -2.32 11.97
C LEU A 232 0.64 -2.18 12.01
N THR A 233 -0.06 -3.23 12.40
CA THR A 233 -1.52 -3.25 12.52
C THR A 233 -2.03 -2.15 13.43
N ASN A 234 -1.42 -1.99 14.60
CA ASN A 234 -1.82 -0.96 15.57
C ASN A 234 -1.63 0.46 15.01
N ILE A 235 -0.50 0.74 14.36
CA ILE A 235 -0.24 2.06 13.77
C ILE A 235 -1.19 2.35 12.62
N MET A 236 -1.37 1.40 11.69
CA MET A 236 -2.24 1.59 10.53
C MET A 236 -3.71 1.77 10.94
N HIS A 237 -4.21 0.97 11.89
CA HIS A 237 -5.57 1.14 12.41
C HIS A 237 -5.75 2.48 13.10
N LYS A 238 -4.81 2.89 13.94
CA LYS A 238 -4.89 4.19 14.62
C LYS A 238 -4.89 5.33 13.61
N ALA A 239 -4.00 5.30 12.62
CA ALA A 239 -3.93 6.33 11.59
C ALA A 239 -5.23 6.41 10.78
N PHE A 240 -5.78 5.25 10.39
CA PHE A 240 -7.07 5.18 9.72
C PHE A 240 -8.19 5.76 10.59
N ASP A 241 -8.30 5.34 11.86
CA ASP A 241 -9.36 5.79 12.77
C ASP A 241 -9.26 7.30 13.03
N ASP A 242 -8.07 7.85 13.24
CA ASP A 242 -7.85 9.29 13.40
C ASP A 242 -8.36 10.06 12.15
N ILE A 243 -8.01 9.60 10.94
CA ILE A 243 -8.39 10.22 9.66
C ILE A 243 -9.90 10.10 9.42
N TRP A 244 -10.47 8.91 9.62
CA TRP A 244 -11.89 8.64 9.44
C TRP A 244 -12.74 9.50 10.36
N ASN A 245 -12.39 9.58 11.64
CA ASN A 245 -13.11 10.40 12.62
C ASN A 245 -13.04 11.88 12.26
N LEU A 246 -11.86 12.40 11.89
CA LEU A 246 -11.72 13.81 11.48
C LEU A 246 -12.54 14.11 10.21
N ALA A 247 -12.50 13.20 9.23
CA ALA A 247 -13.28 13.33 8.00
C ALA A 247 -14.78 13.41 8.30
N LYS A 248 -15.29 12.57 9.21
CA LYS A 248 -16.69 12.59 9.64
C LYS A 248 -17.04 13.83 10.47
N GLU A 249 -16.17 14.25 11.38
CA GLU A 249 -16.39 15.42 12.26
C GLU A 249 -16.46 16.72 11.46
N ARG A 250 -15.60 16.87 10.45
CA ARG A 250 -15.45 18.11 9.67
C ARG A 250 -16.06 18.06 8.27
N ASP A 251 -16.77 16.99 7.92
CA ASP A 251 -17.34 16.74 6.59
C ASP A 251 -16.30 16.90 5.46
N LEU A 252 -15.19 16.18 5.59
CA LEU A 252 -14.06 16.21 4.65
C LEU A 252 -13.95 14.88 3.90
N THR A 253 -13.30 14.91 2.73
CA THR A 253 -12.79 13.67 2.13
C THR A 253 -11.68 13.08 2.99
N LEU A 254 -11.44 11.76 2.88
CA LEU A 254 -10.35 11.12 3.61
C LEU A 254 -8.98 11.69 3.20
N ARG A 255 -8.80 12.06 1.93
CA ARG A 255 -7.58 12.73 1.44
C ARG A 255 -7.36 14.06 2.15
N THR A 256 -8.36 14.94 2.19
CA THR A 256 -8.26 16.23 2.87
C THR A 256 -8.05 16.06 4.37
N ALA A 257 -8.73 15.11 5.01
CA ALA A 257 -8.52 14.81 6.43
C ALA A 257 -7.10 14.31 6.72
N ALA A 258 -6.54 13.44 5.87
CA ALA A 258 -5.17 12.95 6.00
C ALA A 258 -4.15 14.08 5.93
N TYR A 259 -4.26 14.97 4.94
CA TYR A 259 -3.39 16.14 4.85
C TYR A 259 -3.58 17.13 6.00
N THR A 260 -4.82 17.31 6.47
CA THR A 260 -5.11 18.16 7.63
C THR A 260 -4.36 17.68 8.86
N ILE A 261 -4.45 16.37 9.19
CA ILE A 261 -3.72 15.79 10.32
C ILE A 261 -2.20 15.92 10.13
N ALA A 262 -1.70 15.64 8.93
CA ALA A 262 -0.27 15.72 8.64
C ALA A 262 0.27 17.15 8.87
N ILE A 263 -0.39 18.15 8.29
CA ILE A 263 0.01 19.57 8.42
C ILE A 263 -0.14 20.05 9.86
N GLU A 264 -1.25 19.74 10.54
CA GLU A 264 -1.47 20.13 11.93
C GLU A 264 -0.37 19.58 12.86
N ARG A 265 0.05 18.32 12.67
CA ARG A 265 1.14 17.69 13.44
C ARG A 265 2.48 18.40 13.22
N VAL A 266 2.83 18.69 11.96
CA VAL A 266 4.08 19.39 11.61
C VAL A 266 4.08 20.81 12.18
N VAL A 267 3.01 21.58 11.94
CA VAL A 267 2.87 22.96 12.42
C VAL A 267 2.92 23.02 13.95
N LYS A 268 2.26 22.08 14.65
CA LYS A 268 2.30 22.02 16.12
C LYS A 268 3.72 21.76 16.63
N ALA A 269 4.45 20.81 16.01
CA ALA A 269 5.84 20.53 16.38
C ALA A 269 6.75 21.74 16.12
N MET A 270 6.59 22.43 14.98
CA MET A 270 7.35 23.65 14.66
C MET A 270 7.08 24.76 15.67
N LYS A 271 5.81 25.01 16.01
CA LYS A 271 5.43 26.02 17.03
C LYS A 271 6.01 25.70 18.40
N MET A 272 6.01 24.43 18.81
CA MET A 272 6.57 24.00 20.10
C MET A 272 8.10 24.17 20.18
N LYS A 273 8.81 23.99 19.07
CA LYS A 273 10.26 24.24 19.02
C LYS A 273 10.61 25.74 19.08
N GLY A 274 9.64 26.61 18.77
CA GLY A 274 9.88 28.03 18.56
C GLY A 274 10.57 28.31 17.23
N MET A 275 10.56 29.57 16.80
CA MET A 275 11.43 30.05 15.73
C MET A 275 12.70 30.57 16.38
N PHE A 276 13.79 29.82 16.30
CA PHE A 276 15.12 30.39 16.47
C PHE A 276 15.44 31.11 15.15
N VAL A 277 15.24 32.43 15.13
CA VAL A 277 15.68 33.33 14.05
C VAL A 277 17.06 33.85 14.41
#